data_AF-A0A820NKY4-F1
#
_entry.id   AF-A0A820NKY4-F1
#
_cell.length_a   1.000
_cell.length_b   1.000
_cell.length_c   1.000
_cell.angle_alpha   90.00
_cell.angle_beta   90.00
_cell.angle_gamma   90.00
#
_symmetry.space_group_name_H-M   'P 1'
#
loop_
_entity.id
_entity.type
_entity.pdbx_description
1 polymer ?
#
loop_
_entity_poly.entity_id
_entity_poly.type
_entity_poly.pdbx_seq_one_letter_code
_entity_poly.pdbx_strand_id
1 'polypeptide(L)'
;MKNHIPCIGKVYRLDNPKMTRGRYREFYQCDFDIAGNYDPMIPEAECIKIIVEILDKLALGQYKIYINHRKLLDAIFIVCGVPDKLFRSLSSTIDKLDK
;
A
#
# COMPACT_ATOMS: atom_id res chain seq x y z
N MET A 1 -6.34 -1.84 25.17
CA MET A 1 -5.92 -0.51 24.69
C MET A 1 -5.75 -0.63 23.18
N LYS A 2 -6.45 0.19 22.38
CA LYS A 2 -6.27 0.18 20.92
C LYS A 2 -4.96 0.89 20.59
N ASN A 3 -3.98 0.19 20.02
CA ASN A 3 -2.70 0.81 19.64
C ASN A 3 -2.80 1.37 18.23
N HIS A 4 -3.52 2.48 18.08
CA HIS A 4 -3.53 3.27 16.85
C HIS A 4 -2.38 4.27 16.90
N ILE A 5 -1.55 4.29 15.86
CA ILE A 5 -0.31 5.06 15.80
C ILE A 5 -0.35 5.92 14.53
N PRO A 6 -0.87 7.16 14.61
CA PRO A 6 -0.77 8.11 13.50
C PRO A 6 0.60 8.80 13.49
N CYS A 7 1.17 9.01 12.31
CA CYS A 7 2.42 9.75 12.13
C CYS A 7 2.31 10.68 10.91
N ILE A 8 2.58 11.97 11.11
CA ILE A 8 2.69 12.95 10.01
C ILE A 8 4.08 13.57 10.07
N GLY A 9 4.84 13.42 8.99
CA GLY A 9 6.23 13.87 8.97
C GLY A 9 6.82 14.01 7.57
N LYS A 10 7.92 14.75 7.49
CA LYS A 10 8.73 14.86 6.29
C LYS A 10 9.60 13.62 6.14
N VAL A 11 9.67 13.09 4.93
CA VAL A 11 10.56 11.99 4.56
C VAL A 11 11.51 12.44 3.47
N TYR A 12 12.71 11.87 3.51
CA TYR A 12 13.78 12.19 2.58
C TYR A 12 14.13 10.95 1.76
N ARG A 13 14.04 11.04 0.43
CA ARG A 13 14.41 9.95 -0.47
C ARG A 13 15.41 10.46 -1.50
N LEU A 14 16.58 9.82 -1.59
CA LEU A 14 17.62 10.13 -2.58
C LEU A 14 17.28 9.53 -3.95
N ASP A 15 16.06 9.79 -4.42
CA ASP A 15 15.62 9.42 -5.77
C ASP A 15 16.13 10.44 -6.79
N ASN A 16 16.35 10.00 -8.03
CA ASN A 16 16.59 10.91 -9.16
C ASN A 16 15.27 11.67 -9.45
N PRO A 17 15.21 12.99 -9.20
CA PRO A 17 13.97 13.74 -9.31
C PRO A 17 13.54 13.79 -10.77
N LYS A 18 12.42 13.13 -11.07
CA LYS A 18 11.68 13.37 -12.31
C LYS A 18 10.66 14.46 -12.00
N MET A 19 11.07 15.72 -12.14
CA MET A 19 10.24 16.88 -11.81
C MET A 19 8.90 16.87 -12.58
N THR A 20 8.87 16.28 -13.78
CA THR A 20 7.65 16.05 -14.57
C THR A 20 6.69 14.99 -14.01
N ARG A 21 7.09 14.23 -12.97
CA ARG A 21 6.31 13.15 -12.35
C ARG A 21 6.10 13.33 -10.83
N GLY A 22 6.30 14.54 -10.30
CA GLY A 22 6.05 14.82 -8.88
C GLY A 22 6.94 14.05 -7.89
N ARG A 23 8.13 13.59 -8.32
CA ARG A 23 9.11 12.94 -7.44
C ARG A 23 10.07 13.97 -6.86
N TYR A 24 9.87 14.32 -5.60
CA TYR A 24 10.72 15.22 -4.82
C TYR A 24 11.66 14.44 -3.90
N ARG A 25 12.76 15.08 -3.49
CA ARG A 25 13.71 14.52 -2.50
C ARG A 25 13.21 14.65 -1.06
N GLU A 26 12.28 15.58 -0.82
CA GLU A 26 11.61 15.82 0.45
C GLU A 26 10.10 15.94 0.18
N PHE A 27 9.28 15.20 0.93
CA PHE A 27 7.82 15.29 0.86
C PHE A 27 7.19 14.80 2.18
N TYR A 28 5.91 15.11 2.39
CA TYR A 28 5.17 14.67 3.58
C TYR A 28 4.59 13.26 3.39
N GLN A 29 4.67 12.45 4.44
CA GLN A 29 3.86 11.23 4.60
C GLN A 29 2.88 11.41 5.76
N CYS A 30 1.71 10.79 5.63
CA CYS A 30 0.67 10.71 6.64
C CYS A 30 0.33 9.23 6.78
N ASP A 31 1.00 8.57 7.72
CA ASP A 31 0.93 7.13 7.93
C ASP A 31 0.03 6.84 9.14
N PHE A 32 -0.71 5.74 9.08
CA PHE A 32 -1.58 5.27 10.16
C PHE A 32 -1.43 3.76 10.31
N ASP A 33 -1.01 3.33 11.49
CA ASP A 33 -0.76 1.92 11.79
C ASP A 33 -1.62 1.45 12.98
N ILE A 34 -2.07 0.20 12.90
CA ILE A 34 -2.74 -0.50 14.00
C ILE A 34 -1.82 -1.65 14.45
N ALA A 35 -1.36 -1.61 15.69
CA ALA A 35 -0.49 -2.64 16.25
C ALA A 35 -1.18 -3.47 17.34
N GLY A 36 -0.86 -4.76 17.40
CA GLY A 36 -1.35 -5.69 18.42
C GLY A 36 -2.13 -6.87 17.85
N ASN A 37 -2.58 -7.73 18.76
CA ASN A 37 -3.38 -8.91 18.40
C ASN A 37 -4.86 -8.57 18.48
N TYR A 38 -5.55 -8.76 17.37
CA TYR A 38 -6.99 -8.58 17.22
C TYR A 38 -7.57 -9.78 16.48
N ASP A 39 -8.90 -9.87 16.46
CA ASP A 39 -9.53 -10.85 15.58
C ASP A 39 -9.19 -10.54 14.11
N PRO A 40 -9.01 -11.58 13.28
CA PRO A 40 -8.59 -11.41 11.90
C PRO A 40 -9.47 -10.43 11.12
N MET A 41 -8.86 -9.66 10.22
CA MET A 41 -9.52 -8.75 9.28
C MET A 41 -10.17 -7.49 9.89
N ILE A 42 -10.32 -7.40 11.23
CA ILE A 42 -10.90 -6.20 11.87
C ILE A 42 -9.99 -4.98 11.66
N PRO A 43 -8.69 -5.01 11.99
CA PRO A 43 -7.80 -3.88 11.78
C PRO A 43 -7.68 -3.51 10.29
N GLU A 44 -7.62 -4.49 9.40
CA GLU A 44 -7.50 -4.27 7.97
C GLU A 44 -8.74 -3.56 7.39
N ALA A 45 -9.94 -3.96 7.82
CA ALA A 45 -11.17 -3.29 7.45
C ALA A 45 -11.25 -1.85 8.01
N GLU A 46 -10.77 -1.64 9.24
CA GLU A 46 -10.69 -0.31 9.85
C GLU A 46 -9.74 0.61 9.07
N CYS A 47 -8.57 0.13 8.63
CA CYS A 47 -7.66 0.89 7.78
C CYS A 47 -8.32 1.32 6.46
N ILE A 48 -9.05 0.42 5.78
CA ILE A 48 -9.78 0.76 4.55
C ILE A 48 -10.86 1.81 4.82
N LYS A 49 -11.60 1.66 5.92
CA LYS A 49 -12.64 2.62 6.32
C LYS A 49 -12.07 4.01 6.57
N ILE A 50 -10.92 4.11 7.24
CA ILE A 50 -10.23 5.38 7.48
C ILE A 50 -9.80 6.03 6.15
N ILE A 51 -9.25 5.26 5.21
CA ILE A 51 -8.88 5.76 3.88
C ILE A 51 -10.09 6.32 3.14
N VAL A 52 -11.20 5.57 3.11
CA VAL A 52 -12.47 5.99 2.49
C VAL A 52 -12.96 7.32 3.08
N GLU A 53 -13.01 7.41 4.41
CA GLU A 53 -13.47 8.64 5.08
C GLU A 53 -12.60 9.85 4.81
N ILE A 54 -11.27 9.66 4.72
CA ILE A 54 -10.35 10.74 4.38
C ILE A 54 -10.56 11.20 2.94
N LEU A 55 -10.64 10.26 1.98
CA LEU A 55 -10.83 10.58 0.57
C LEU A 55 -12.18 11.26 0.31
N ASP A 56 -13.24 10.81 0.98
CA ASP A 56 -14.57 11.43 0.91
C ASP A 56 -14.55 12.87 1.45
N LYS A 57 -13.90 13.09 2.60
CA LYS A 57 -13.78 14.44 3.21
C LYS A 57 -12.91 15.40 2.38
N LEU A 58 -11.92 14.88 1.67
CA LEU A 58 -11.07 15.69 0.77
C LEU A 58 -11.79 16.07 -0.53
N ALA A 59 -12.95 15.47 -0.83
CA ALA A 59 -13.77 15.77 -2.00
C ALA A 59 -13.00 15.73 -3.35
N LEU A 60 -12.13 14.73 -3.52
CA LEU A 60 -11.25 14.59 -4.69
C LEU A 60 -11.94 13.99 -5.94
N GLY A 61 -13.24 13.72 -5.87
CA GLY A 61 -14.03 13.06 -6.92
C GLY A 61 -14.10 11.55 -6.74
N GLN A 62 -14.39 10.83 -7.83
CA GLN A 62 -14.52 9.37 -7.80
C GLN A 62 -13.14 8.70 -7.66
N TYR A 63 -13.05 7.72 -6.78
CA TYR A 63 -11.85 6.91 -6.59
C TYR A 63 -12.18 5.42 -6.55
N LYS A 64 -11.15 4.59 -6.73
CA LYS A 64 -11.23 3.13 -6.58
C LYS A 64 -10.10 2.68 -5.67
N ILE A 65 -10.40 1.76 -4.76
CA ILE A 65 -9.41 1.13 -3.87
C ILE A 65 -9.22 -0.31 -4.35
N TYR A 66 -8.01 -0.62 -4.82
CA TYR A 66 -7.63 -1.98 -5.20
C TYR A 66 -7.07 -2.71 -3.99
N ILE A 67 -7.58 -3.90 -3.71
CA ILE A 67 -7.18 -4.74 -2.57
C ILE A 67 -6.63 -6.05 -3.11
N ASN A 68 -5.51 -6.51 -2.55
CA ASN A 68 -4.93 -7.80 -2.85
C ASN A 68 -4.37 -8.44 -1.58
N HIS A 69 -4.21 -9.76 -1.58
CA HIS A 69 -3.62 -10.52 -0.49
C HIS A 69 -2.38 -11.27 -0.98
N ARG A 70 -1.24 -11.10 -0.30
CA ARG A 70 0.05 -11.67 -0.72
C ARG A 70 -0.01 -13.19 -0.95
N LYS A 71 -0.66 -13.93 -0.04
CA LYS A 71 -0.84 -15.39 -0.18
C LYS A 71 -1.64 -15.80 -1.42
N LEU A 72 -2.57 -14.98 -1.90
CA LEU A 72 -3.31 -15.28 -3.14
C LEU A 72 -2.37 -15.16 -4.35
N LEU A 73 -1.56 -14.09 -4.39
CA LEU A 73 -0.57 -13.91 -5.44
C LEU A 73 0.47 -15.03 -5.45
N ASP A 74 0.97 -15.40 -4.27
CA ASP A 74 1.93 -16.50 -4.14
C ASP A 74 1.29 -17.85 -4.56
N ALA A 75 0.03 -18.11 -4.19
CA ALA A 75 -0.69 -19.30 -4.62
C ALA A 75 -0.86 -19.37 -6.15
N ILE A 76 -1.15 -18.23 -6.80
CA ILE A 76 -1.24 -18.16 -8.26
C ILE A 76 0.10 -18.53 -8.90
N PHE A 77 1.23 -18.03 -8.37
CA PHE A 77 2.55 -18.38 -8.89
C PHE A 77 2.86 -19.87 -8.75
N ILE A 78 2.51 -20.46 -7.61
CA ILE A 78 2.67 -21.90 -7.37
C ILE A 78 1.87 -22.71 -8.40
N VAL A 79 0.58 -22.37 -8.59
CA VAL A 79 -0.30 -23.07 -9.54
C VAL A 79 0.19 -22.92 -10.98
N CYS A 80 0.76 -21.76 -11.33
CA CYS A 80 1.36 -21.51 -12.65
C CYS A 80 2.74 -22.15 -12.85
N GLY A 81 3.25 -22.91 -11.87
CA GLY A 81 4.56 -23.59 -11.98
C GLY A 81 5.76 -22.65 -11.95
N VAL A 82 5.60 -21.46 -11.39
CA VAL A 82 6.69 -20.50 -11.25
C VAL A 82 7.70 -21.02 -10.22
N PRO A 83 9.01 -21.02 -10.50
CA PRO A 83 10.03 -21.32 -9.49
C PRO A 83 10.10 -20.23 -8.42
N ASP A 84 10.17 -20.60 -7.14
CA ASP A 84 10.21 -19.68 -5.98
C ASP A 84 11.25 -18.55 -6.10
N LYS A 85 12.42 -18.87 -6.67
CA LYS A 85 13.51 -17.90 -6.92
C LYS A 85 13.09 -16.72 -7.80
N LEU A 86 12.01 -16.85 -8.58
CA LEU A 86 11.49 -15.82 -9.48
C LEU A 86 10.30 -15.04 -8.88
N PHE A 87 9.81 -15.39 -7.69
CA PHE A 87 8.58 -14.76 -7.14
C PHE A 87 8.73 -13.25 -6.97
N ARG A 88 9.89 -12.79 -6.49
CA ARG A 88 10.17 -11.36 -6.29
C ARG A 88 10.26 -10.60 -7.62
N SER A 89 10.99 -11.15 -8.59
CA SER A 89 11.16 -10.49 -9.90
C SER A 89 9.83 -10.43 -10.65
N LEU A 90 9.03 -11.51 -10.64
CA LEU A 90 7.70 -11.54 -11.24
C LEU A 90 6.71 -10.62 -10.53
N SER A 91 6.72 -10.56 -9.19
CA SER A 91 5.91 -9.59 -8.44
C SER A 91 6.21 -8.16 -8.88
N SER A 92 7.49 -7.81 -9.06
CA SER A 92 7.91 -6.48 -9.53
C SER A 92 7.52 -6.20 -10.99
N THR A 93 7.44 -7.23 -11.84
CA THR A 93 6.96 -7.10 -13.22
C THR A 93 5.45 -6.89 -13.24
N ILE A 94 4.70 -7.65 -12.44
CA ILE A 94 3.23 -7.53 -12.34
C ILE A 94 2.82 -6.16 -11.78
N ASP A 95 3.54 -5.64 -10.79
CA ASP A 95 3.34 -4.27 -10.25
C ASP A 95 3.47 -3.15 -11.31
N LYS A 96 4.09 -3.45 -12.46
CA LYS A 96 4.25 -2.50 -13.57
C LYS A 96 3.18 -2.62 -14.64
N LEU A 97 2.25 -3.57 -14.55
CA LEU A 97 1.22 -3.77 -15.58
C LEU A 97 0.26 -2.58 -15.72
N ASP A 98 0.02 -1.86 -14.63
CA ASP A 98 -0.89 -0.70 -14.60
C ASP A 98 -0.18 0.64 -14.85
N LYS A 99 1.11 0.63 -15.22
CA LYS A 99 1.88 1.82 -15.63
C LYS A 99 2.03 1.90 -17.13
#